data_AF-A0A956RE01-F1
#
_entry.id   AF-A0A956RE01-F1
#
_cell.length_a   1.000
_cell.length_b   1.000
_cell.length_c   1.000
_cell.angle_alpha   90.00
_cell.angle_beta   90.00
_cell.angle_gamma   90.00
#
_symmetry.space_group_name_H-M   'P 1'
#
loop_
_entity.id
_entity.type
_entity.pdbx_description
1 polymer ?
#
loop_
_entity_poly.entity_id
_entity_poly.type
_entity_poly.pdbx_seq_one_letter_code
_entity_poly.pdbx_strand_id
1 'polypeptide(L)'
;MLTAYGLIALADRVLTGNEAARVLGYAKGHLEGEEEFIWMDRLTDLNALQDHFATLSTPDGDARVILEQLWSIALVDGEASMAEVKMLERIGRKLGVKGPDISRWRKDWTNRVIENGDFTARLMAILIPREDGEPSSEDRAYYEQLIDGLPINLGRRKKLLRMLDRPPSFDSIKADFTKLDDERRGEIVGAIGRQLRRSVHRERGAALLRELAAAGGLGDDDVDAALAAKSGS
;
A
#
# COMPACT_ATOMS: atom_id res chain seq x y z
N MET A 1 8.44 -15.10 -9.07
CA MET A 1 7.60 -14.12 -8.35
C MET A 1 6.30 -13.80 -9.09
N LEU A 2 6.32 -13.42 -10.38
CA LEU A 2 5.12 -13.01 -11.13
C LEU A 2 3.94 -14.00 -11.08
N THR A 3 4.20 -15.32 -11.12
CA THR A 3 3.14 -16.33 -10.93
C THR A 3 2.42 -16.20 -9.60
N ALA A 4 3.16 -15.97 -8.51
CA ALA A 4 2.57 -15.82 -7.19
C ALA A 4 1.77 -14.52 -7.08
N TYR A 5 2.22 -13.43 -7.72
CA TYR A 5 1.45 -12.18 -7.86
C TYR A 5 0.10 -12.43 -8.55
N GLY A 6 0.13 -13.10 -9.72
CA GLY A 6 -1.09 -13.46 -10.45
C GLY A 6 -2.01 -14.39 -9.67
N LEU A 7 -1.46 -15.37 -8.95
CA LEU A 7 -2.25 -16.30 -8.14
C LEU A 7 -3.03 -15.60 -7.02
N ILE A 8 -2.44 -14.61 -6.36
CA ILE A 8 -3.14 -13.81 -5.36
C ILE A 8 -4.22 -12.97 -6.04
N ALA A 9 -3.86 -12.21 -7.07
CA ALA A 9 -4.79 -11.32 -7.77
C ALA A 9 -5.97 -12.02 -8.45
N LEU A 10 -5.85 -13.32 -8.78
CA LEU A 10 -6.93 -14.13 -9.36
C LEU A 10 -7.55 -15.11 -8.37
N ALA A 11 -7.20 -15.07 -7.09
CA ALA A 11 -7.60 -16.11 -6.14
C ALA A 11 -9.12 -16.25 -6.02
N ASP A 12 -9.85 -15.13 -6.07
CA ASP A 12 -11.31 -15.08 -6.02
C ASP A 12 -11.98 -15.07 -7.41
N ARG A 13 -11.17 -15.19 -8.48
CA ARG A 13 -11.56 -15.16 -9.91
C ARG A 13 -12.06 -13.81 -10.40
N VAL A 14 -11.81 -12.73 -9.67
CA VAL A 14 -12.13 -11.37 -10.08
C VAL A 14 -10.84 -10.57 -10.10
N LEU A 15 -10.36 -10.22 -11.30
CA LEU A 15 -9.21 -9.33 -11.41
C LEU A 15 -9.69 -7.88 -11.49
N THR A 16 -9.49 -7.11 -10.43
CA THR A 16 -9.81 -5.67 -10.45
C THR A 16 -8.76 -4.89 -11.22
N GLY A 17 -9.14 -3.71 -11.73
CA GLY A 17 -8.21 -2.83 -12.46
C GLY A 17 -6.97 -2.44 -11.63
N ASN A 18 -7.12 -2.28 -10.32
CA ASN A 18 -6.03 -1.90 -9.44
C ASN A 18 -5.06 -3.08 -9.17
N GLU A 19 -5.58 -4.29 -8.98
CA GLU A 19 -4.74 -5.49 -8.85
C GLU A 19 -4.01 -5.78 -10.15
N ALA A 20 -4.72 -5.71 -11.29
CA ALA A 20 -4.12 -5.81 -12.61
C ALA A 20 -2.97 -4.82 -12.77
N ALA A 21 -3.19 -3.53 -12.49
CA ALA A 21 -2.15 -2.51 -12.60
C ALA A 21 -0.89 -2.84 -11.78
N ARG A 22 -1.04 -3.43 -10.58
CA ARG A 22 0.11 -3.83 -9.75
C ARG A 22 0.84 -5.04 -10.31
N VAL A 23 0.12 -6.09 -10.72
CA VAL A 23 0.74 -7.29 -11.30
C VAL A 23 1.45 -6.94 -12.60
N LEU A 24 0.84 -6.10 -13.44
CA LEU A 24 1.42 -5.62 -14.70
C LEU A 24 2.60 -4.69 -14.49
N GLY A 25 2.55 -3.81 -13.48
CA GLY A 25 3.69 -2.98 -13.11
C GLY A 25 4.90 -3.83 -12.70
N TYR A 26 4.68 -4.96 -12.03
CA TYR A 26 5.74 -5.92 -11.75
C TYR A 26 6.25 -6.61 -13.02
N ALA A 27 5.34 -7.09 -13.88
CA ALA A 27 5.70 -7.74 -15.15
C ALA A 27 6.55 -6.85 -16.06
N LYS A 28 6.13 -5.60 -16.31
CA LYS A 28 6.82 -4.65 -17.19
C LYS A 28 8.23 -4.29 -16.74
N GLY A 29 8.52 -4.38 -15.43
CA GLY A 29 9.86 -4.17 -14.91
C GLY A 29 10.81 -5.37 -15.06
N HIS A 30 10.30 -6.53 -15.49
CA HIS A 30 11.03 -7.80 -15.45
C HIS A 30 10.93 -8.64 -16.74
N LEU A 31 10.06 -8.26 -17.67
CA LEU A 31 9.78 -9.01 -18.91
C LEU A 31 9.85 -8.06 -20.09
N GLU A 32 10.33 -8.56 -21.24
CA GLU A 32 10.41 -7.80 -22.48
C GLU A 32 9.83 -8.58 -23.66
N GLY A 33 9.21 -7.87 -24.60
CA GLY A 33 8.80 -8.41 -25.90
C GLY A 33 7.75 -9.52 -25.81
N GLU A 34 8.03 -10.65 -26.45
CA GLU A 34 7.11 -11.79 -26.57
C GLU A 34 6.79 -12.44 -25.21
N GLU A 35 7.72 -12.34 -24.25
CA GLU A 35 7.53 -12.87 -22.91
C GLU A 35 6.42 -12.13 -22.16
N GLU A 36 6.32 -10.81 -22.33
CA GLU A 36 5.23 -10.00 -21.75
C GLU A 36 3.87 -10.49 -22.25
N PHE A 37 3.73 -10.76 -23.56
CA PHE A 37 2.47 -11.22 -24.16
C PHE A 37 2.05 -12.61 -23.63
N ILE A 38 3.00 -13.54 -23.50
CA ILE A 38 2.73 -14.87 -22.93
C ILE A 38 2.26 -14.74 -21.47
N TRP A 39 2.88 -13.85 -20.70
CA TRP A 39 2.46 -13.61 -19.33
C TRP A 39 1.11 -12.92 -19.23
N MET A 40 0.79 -12.00 -20.14
CA MET A 40 -0.53 -11.38 -20.20
C MET A 40 -1.64 -12.41 -20.35
N ASP A 41 -1.48 -13.36 -21.27
CA ASP A 41 -2.45 -14.43 -21.49
C ASP A 41 -2.58 -15.30 -20.22
N ARG A 42 -1.44 -15.72 -19.66
CA ARG A 42 -1.42 -16.55 -18.44
C ARG A 42 -2.02 -15.86 -17.22
N LEU A 43 -1.86 -14.54 -17.08
CA LEU A 43 -2.43 -13.75 -15.98
C LEU A 43 -3.95 -13.60 -16.04
N THR A 44 -4.61 -14.21 -17.02
CA THR A 44 -6.08 -14.32 -17.09
C THR A 44 -6.59 -15.74 -16.80
N ASP A 45 -5.71 -16.73 -16.69
CA ASP A 45 -6.06 -18.13 -16.44
C ASP A 45 -5.50 -18.61 -15.10
N LEU A 46 -6.39 -18.69 -14.10
CA LEU A 46 -6.06 -19.18 -12.77
C LEU A 46 -5.53 -20.63 -12.78
N ASN A 47 -6.04 -21.50 -13.65
CA ASN A 47 -5.58 -22.90 -13.71
C ASN A 47 -4.17 -22.96 -14.29
N ALA A 48 -3.91 -22.24 -15.38
CA ALA A 48 -2.57 -22.15 -15.96
C ALA A 48 -1.54 -21.60 -14.96
N LEU A 49 -1.92 -20.60 -14.14
CA LEU A 49 -1.07 -20.10 -13.06
C LEU A 49 -0.81 -21.14 -11.97
N GLN A 50 -1.81 -21.93 -11.58
CA GLN A 50 -1.67 -22.97 -10.57
C GLN A 50 -0.77 -24.11 -11.05
N ASP A 51 -0.91 -24.52 -12.31
CA ASP A 51 -0.08 -25.55 -12.92
C ASP A 51 1.36 -25.08 -13.03
N HIS A 52 1.57 -23.84 -13.51
CA HIS A 52 2.89 -23.23 -13.54
C HIS A 52 3.51 -23.11 -12.13
N PHE A 53 2.73 -22.71 -11.12
CA PHE A 53 3.24 -22.64 -9.74
C PHE A 53 3.63 -23.99 -9.15
N ALA A 54 2.97 -25.08 -9.58
CA ALA A 54 3.32 -26.42 -9.14
C ALA A 54 4.73 -26.83 -9.63
N THR A 55 5.12 -26.41 -10.84
CA THR A 55 6.41 -26.76 -11.46
C THR A 55 7.58 -25.92 -10.94
N LEU A 56 7.32 -24.72 -10.40
CA LEU A 56 8.36 -23.85 -9.88
C LEU A 56 9.06 -24.44 -8.65
N SER A 57 10.37 -24.26 -8.56
CA SER A 57 11.10 -24.41 -7.30
C SER A 57 10.76 -23.29 -6.33
N THR A 58 11.06 -23.51 -5.05
CA THR A 58 10.98 -22.45 -4.04
C THR A 58 12.02 -21.37 -4.38
N PRO A 59 11.62 -20.09 -4.49
CA PRO A 59 12.56 -19.01 -4.76
C PRO A 59 13.52 -18.81 -3.59
N ASP A 60 14.73 -18.37 -3.89
CA ASP A 60 15.67 -17.88 -2.88
C ASP A 60 15.17 -16.57 -2.26
N GLY A 61 15.48 -16.36 -0.97
CA GLY A 61 15.17 -15.12 -0.25
C GLY A 61 14.33 -15.33 1.01
N ASP A 62 14.03 -14.21 1.67
CA ASP A 62 13.22 -14.22 2.89
C ASP A 62 11.73 -14.45 2.56
N ALA A 63 11.22 -15.60 2.97
CA ALA A 63 9.82 -15.98 2.78
C ALA A 63 8.84 -14.95 3.38
N ARG A 64 9.20 -14.29 4.48
CA ARG A 64 8.37 -13.24 5.08
C ARG A 64 8.22 -12.05 4.14
N VAL A 65 9.32 -11.58 3.55
CA VAL A 65 9.34 -10.46 2.61
C VAL A 65 8.53 -10.79 1.35
N ILE A 66 8.71 -12.00 0.81
CA ILE A 66 7.95 -12.48 -0.36
C ILE A 66 6.45 -12.49 -0.05
N LEU A 67 6.04 -13.05 1.08
CA LEU A 67 4.64 -13.14 1.46
C LEU A 67 4.02 -11.77 1.78
N GLU A 68 4.78 -10.85 2.35
CA GLU A 68 4.33 -9.47 2.59
C GLU A 68 4.02 -8.74 1.28
N GLN A 69 4.93 -8.85 0.30
CA GLN A 69 4.74 -8.29 -1.03
C GLN A 69 3.49 -8.84 -1.72
N LEU A 70 3.28 -10.16 -1.63
CA LEU A 70 2.10 -10.82 -2.16
C LEU A 70 0.82 -10.37 -1.44
N TRP A 71 0.86 -10.27 -0.11
CA TRP A 71 -0.27 -9.80 0.68
C TRP A 71 -0.65 -8.34 0.37
N SER A 72 0.32 -7.51 -0.02
CA SER A 72 0.04 -6.13 -0.42
C SER A 72 -0.87 -6.02 -1.66
N ILE A 73 -0.89 -7.04 -2.53
CA ILE A 73 -1.80 -7.13 -3.68
C ILE A 73 -3.22 -7.39 -3.18
N ALA A 74 -3.38 -8.36 -2.27
CA ALA A 74 -4.68 -8.71 -1.72
C ALA A 74 -5.32 -7.58 -0.91
N LEU A 75 -4.52 -6.62 -0.46
CA LEU A 75 -4.99 -5.43 0.25
C LEU A 75 -5.19 -4.22 -0.66
N VAL A 76 -5.14 -4.37 -1.99
CA VAL A 76 -5.33 -3.25 -2.91
C VAL A 76 -6.63 -2.47 -2.63
N ASP A 77 -7.72 -3.19 -2.37
CA ASP A 77 -9.01 -2.60 -1.99
C ASP A 77 -9.23 -2.53 -0.47
N GLY A 78 -8.19 -2.86 0.29
CA GLY A 78 -8.12 -2.75 1.75
C GLY A 78 -8.76 -3.87 2.54
N GLU A 79 -9.22 -4.91 1.88
CA GLU A 79 -9.64 -6.17 2.49
C GLU A 79 -9.29 -7.34 1.58
N ALA A 80 -8.92 -8.46 2.19
CA ALA A 80 -8.61 -9.68 1.47
C ALA A 80 -9.73 -10.71 1.67
N SER A 81 -10.13 -11.33 0.59
CA SER A 81 -11.06 -12.45 0.55
C SER A 81 -10.49 -13.72 1.20
N MET A 82 -11.38 -14.64 1.56
CA MET A 82 -10.98 -15.96 2.04
C MET A 82 -10.20 -16.76 0.99
N ALA A 83 -10.43 -16.49 -0.30
CA ALA A 83 -9.72 -17.17 -1.39
C ALA A 83 -8.25 -16.74 -1.44
N GLU A 84 -7.97 -15.44 -1.32
CA GLU A 84 -6.62 -14.89 -1.27
C GLU A 84 -5.86 -15.34 -0.02
N VAL A 85 -6.55 -15.39 1.13
CA VAL A 85 -5.98 -15.95 2.36
C VAL A 85 -5.51 -17.39 2.13
N LYS A 86 -6.37 -18.25 1.57
CA LYS A 86 -6.03 -19.65 1.28
C LYS A 86 -4.89 -19.76 0.27
N MET A 87 -4.85 -18.87 -0.72
CA MET A 87 -3.79 -18.85 -1.72
C MET A 87 -2.45 -18.43 -1.10
N LEU A 88 -2.43 -17.38 -0.28
CA LEU A 88 -1.22 -16.97 0.45
C LEU A 88 -0.72 -18.08 1.36
N GLU A 89 -1.61 -18.78 2.07
CA GLU A 89 -1.24 -19.93 2.90
C GLU A 89 -0.67 -21.09 2.08
N ARG A 90 -1.21 -21.36 0.88
CA ARG A 90 -0.66 -22.36 -0.05
C ARG A 90 0.74 -21.96 -0.50
N ILE A 91 0.94 -20.70 -0.85
CA ILE A 91 2.26 -20.18 -1.25
C ILE A 91 3.24 -20.28 -0.08
N GLY A 92 2.86 -19.81 1.10
CA GLY A 92 3.71 -19.84 2.28
C GLY A 92 4.12 -21.25 2.72
N ARG A 93 3.22 -22.25 2.59
CA ARG A 93 3.59 -23.66 2.82
C ARG A 93 4.68 -24.15 1.85
N LYS A 94 4.62 -23.76 0.58
CA LYS A 94 5.67 -24.09 -0.41
C LYS A 94 7.00 -23.41 -0.06
N LEU A 95 6.96 -22.22 0.55
CA LEU A 95 8.13 -21.53 1.09
C LEU A 95 8.61 -22.07 2.45
N GLY A 96 7.98 -23.12 2.99
CA GLY A 96 8.35 -23.71 4.28
C GLY A 96 7.82 -22.97 5.52
N VAL A 97 6.90 -22.02 5.35
CA VAL A 97 6.30 -21.25 6.45
C VAL A 97 5.07 -21.96 7.02
N LYS A 98 4.94 -21.96 8.35
CA LYS A 98 3.80 -22.58 9.05
C LYS A 98 2.57 -21.66 9.01
N GLY A 99 1.38 -22.27 8.91
CA GLY A 99 0.10 -21.55 8.87
C GLY A 99 -0.10 -20.53 10.01
N PRO A 100 0.22 -20.85 11.28
CA PRO A 100 0.11 -19.89 12.39
C PRO A 100 0.98 -18.64 12.20
N ASP A 101 2.19 -18.77 11.64
CA ASP A 101 3.07 -17.65 11.38
C ASP A 101 2.51 -16.75 10.26
N ILE A 102 2.01 -17.36 9.17
CA ILE A 102 1.35 -16.63 8.07
C ILE A 102 0.13 -15.85 8.61
N SER A 103 -0.69 -16.49 9.45
CA SER A 103 -1.87 -15.84 10.03
C SER A 103 -1.50 -14.63 10.90
N ARG A 104 -0.48 -14.76 11.74
CA ARG A 104 0.04 -13.64 12.55
C ARG A 104 0.56 -12.51 11.65
N TRP A 105 1.41 -12.84 10.67
CA TRP A 105 1.98 -11.85 9.77
C TRP A 105 0.92 -11.10 8.96
N ARG A 106 -0.09 -11.78 8.43
CA ARG A 106 -1.21 -11.13 7.72
C ARG A 106 -1.89 -10.08 8.59
N LYS A 107 -2.16 -10.41 9.86
CA LYS A 107 -2.76 -9.46 10.80
C LYS A 107 -1.87 -8.24 11.00
N ASP A 108 -0.58 -8.45 11.19
CA ASP A 108 0.39 -7.37 11.39
C ASP A 108 0.49 -6.48 10.14
N TRP A 109 0.65 -7.06 8.96
CA TRP A 109 0.73 -6.33 7.69
C TRP A 109 -0.55 -5.55 7.38
N THR A 110 -1.72 -6.16 7.58
CA THR A 110 -3.00 -5.46 7.41
C THR A 110 -3.12 -4.27 8.36
N ASN A 111 -2.70 -4.42 9.62
CA ASN A 111 -2.68 -3.30 10.57
C ASN A 111 -1.73 -2.18 10.13
N ARG A 112 -0.52 -2.52 9.66
CA ARG A 112 0.45 -1.55 9.12
C ARG A 112 -0.11 -0.76 7.95
N VAL A 113 -0.77 -1.44 7.01
CA VAL A 113 -1.40 -0.81 5.83
C VAL A 113 -2.52 0.15 6.26
N ILE A 114 -3.35 -0.27 7.21
CA ILE A 114 -4.42 0.56 7.77
C ILE A 114 -3.84 1.80 8.48
N GLU A 115 -2.82 1.62 9.32
CA GLU A 115 -2.17 2.70 10.05
C GLU A 115 -1.53 3.72 9.09
N ASN A 116 -0.85 3.23 8.04
CA ASN A 116 -0.31 4.09 6.98
C ASN A 116 -1.41 4.92 6.31
N GLY A 117 -2.54 4.29 5.97
CA GLY A 117 -3.70 4.97 5.38
C GLY A 117 -4.27 6.05 6.30
N ASP A 118 -4.42 5.74 7.59
CA ASP A 118 -4.93 6.68 8.59
C ASP A 118 -3.99 7.89 8.77
N PHE A 119 -2.67 7.69 8.94
CA PHE A 119 -1.71 8.81 9.05
C PHE A 119 -1.66 9.67 7.80
N THR A 120 -1.69 9.04 6.63
CA THR A 120 -1.73 9.72 5.35
C THR A 120 -2.97 10.60 5.24
N ALA A 121 -4.15 10.05 5.46
CA ALA A 121 -5.41 10.79 5.42
C ALA A 121 -5.42 11.97 6.40
N ARG A 122 -5.00 11.74 7.65
CA ARG A 122 -4.94 12.77 8.70
C ARG A 122 -4.04 13.94 8.30
N LEU A 123 -2.85 13.67 7.76
CA LEU A 123 -1.93 14.73 7.34
C LEU A 123 -2.49 15.50 6.14
N MET A 124 -3.05 14.80 5.15
CA MET A 124 -3.62 15.43 3.95
C MET A 124 -4.83 16.32 4.29
N ALA A 125 -5.68 15.90 5.24
CA ALA A 125 -6.81 16.69 5.70
C ALA A 125 -6.39 18.02 6.36
N ILE A 126 -5.20 18.09 6.97
CA ILE A 126 -4.64 19.33 7.53
C ILE A 126 -4.04 20.23 6.45
N LEU A 127 -3.54 19.66 5.35
CA LEU A 127 -2.90 20.42 4.27
C LEU A 127 -3.88 21.19 3.41
N ILE A 128 -5.10 20.67 3.31
CA ILE A 128 -6.17 21.26 2.50
C ILE A 128 -6.52 22.66 3.04
N PRO A 129 -6.43 23.71 2.19
CA PRO A 129 -6.85 25.05 2.54
C PRO A 129 -8.33 25.12 2.93
N ARG A 130 -8.67 26.15 3.72
CA ARG A 130 -10.04 26.45 4.11
C ARG A 130 -10.32 27.92 3.90
N GLU A 131 -11.25 28.21 3.01
CA GLU A 131 -11.80 29.55 2.86
C GLU A 131 -13.06 29.61 3.73
N ASP A 132 -13.13 30.61 4.62
CA ASP A 132 -14.22 30.76 5.59
C ASP A 132 -14.49 29.52 6.48
N GLY A 133 -13.46 28.70 6.69
CA GLY A 133 -13.53 27.49 7.53
C GLY A 133 -13.90 26.21 6.79
N GLU A 134 -14.22 26.28 5.51
CA GLU A 134 -14.62 25.13 4.69
C GLU A 134 -13.63 24.87 3.53
N PRO A 135 -13.36 23.60 3.19
CA PRO A 135 -12.57 23.27 2.00
C PRO A 135 -13.40 23.46 0.73
N SER A 136 -12.74 23.89 -0.35
CA SER A 136 -13.37 24.07 -1.65
C SER A 136 -13.85 22.73 -2.24
N SER A 137 -14.72 22.78 -3.26
CA SER A 137 -15.15 21.57 -3.99
C SER A 137 -13.97 20.85 -4.65
N GLU A 138 -12.97 21.60 -5.15
CA GLU A 138 -11.76 21.04 -5.76
C GLU A 138 -10.91 20.32 -4.72
N ASP A 139 -10.73 20.90 -3.54
CA ASP A 139 -10.00 20.27 -2.44
C ASP A 139 -10.69 19.01 -1.91
N ARG A 140 -12.03 19.03 -1.83
CA ARG A 140 -12.83 17.86 -1.47
C ARG A 140 -12.65 16.73 -2.48
N ALA A 141 -12.72 17.03 -3.78
CA ALA A 141 -12.48 16.06 -4.84
C ALA A 141 -11.05 15.50 -4.82
N TYR A 142 -10.05 16.37 -4.57
CA TYR A 142 -8.66 15.95 -4.40
C TYR A 142 -8.49 14.97 -3.23
N TYR A 143 -9.09 15.29 -2.07
CA TYR A 143 -9.05 14.42 -0.90
C TYR A 143 -9.76 13.09 -1.15
N GLU A 144 -10.93 13.10 -1.78
CA GLU A 144 -11.66 11.90 -2.17
C GLU A 144 -10.80 10.99 -3.05
N GLN A 145 -10.18 11.54 -4.09
CA GLN A 145 -9.29 10.80 -4.98
C GLN A 145 -8.09 10.20 -4.23
N LEU A 146 -7.51 10.95 -3.29
CA LEU A 146 -6.42 10.45 -2.45
C LEU A 146 -6.87 9.28 -1.59
N ILE A 147 -8.03 9.40 -0.94
CA ILE A 147 -8.60 8.38 -0.06
C ILE A 147 -9.01 7.12 -0.84
N ASP A 148 -9.53 7.27 -2.05
CA ASP A 148 -9.83 6.15 -2.96
C ASP A 148 -8.58 5.38 -3.39
N GLY A 149 -7.43 6.04 -3.47
CA GLY A 149 -6.14 5.42 -3.77
C GLY A 149 -5.51 4.69 -2.58
N LEU A 150 -6.07 4.78 -1.37
CA LEU A 150 -5.54 4.10 -0.20
C LEU A 150 -6.03 2.64 -0.11
N PRO A 151 -5.16 1.69 0.26
CA PRO A 151 -5.51 0.29 0.48
C PRO A 151 -6.32 0.09 1.79
N ILE A 152 -7.51 0.66 1.85
CA ILE A 152 -8.42 0.63 3.02
C ILE A 152 -9.83 0.24 2.60
N ASN A 153 -10.49 -0.57 3.45
CA ASN A 153 -11.85 -1.02 3.18
C ASN A 153 -12.86 0.13 3.15
N LEU A 154 -14.03 -0.13 2.54
CA LEU A 154 -15.09 0.84 2.33
C LEU A 154 -15.59 1.50 3.63
N GLY A 155 -15.67 0.72 4.72
CA GLY A 155 -16.12 1.23 6.02
C GLY A 155 -15.16 2.29 6.57
N ARG A 156 -13.86 2.03 6.51
CA ARG A 156 -12.82 2.97 6.94
C ARG A 156 -12.72 4.15 5.97
N ARG A 157 -12.88 3.92 4.67
CA ARG A 157 -12.91 4.98 3.66
C ARG A 157 -13.95 6.05 3.99
N LYS A 158 -15.20 5.64 4.27
CA LYS A 158 -16.28 6.55 4.69
C LYS A 158 -15.92 7.37 5.93
N LYS A 159 -15.21 6.77 6.89
CA LYS A 159 -14.73 7.46 8.10
C LYS A 159 -13.67 8.50 7.74
N LEU A 160 -12.70 8.15 6.89
CA LEU A 160 -11.63 9.06 6.50
C LEU A 160 -12.13 10.22 5.63
N LEU A 161 -13.12 9.99 4.76
CA LEU A 161 -13.77 11.06 3.99
C LEU A 161 -14.39 12.14 4.89
N ARG A 162 -15.13 11.72 5.93
CA ARG A 162 -15.71 12.64 6.92
C ARG A 162 -14.67 13.39 7.77
N MET A 163 -13.43 12.89 7.81
CA MET A 163 -12.34 13.56 8.54
C MET A 163 -12.02 14.92 7.93
N LEU A 164 -12.30 15.11 6.64
CA LEU A 164 -12.08 16.39 5.99
C LEU A 164 -12.97 17.49 6.59
N ASP A 165 -14.15 17.18 7.12
CA ASP A 165 -14.99 18.22 7.73
C ASP A 165 -14.44 18.67 9.10
N ARG A 166 -13.75 17.76 9.80
CA ARG A 166 -13.17 17.99 11.13
C ARG A 166 -11.79 17.33 11.24
N PRO A 167 -10.74 17.94 10.67
CA PRO A 167 -9.42 17.37 10.66
C PRO A 167 -8.86 17.33 12.10
N PRO A 168 -8.00 16.35 12.41
CA PRO A 168 -7.28 16.33 13.67
C PRO A 168 -6.33 17.53 13.78
N SER A 169 -5.93 17.89 14.99
CA SER A 169 -4.82 18.83 15.17
C SER A 169 -3.50 18.16 14.81
N PHE A 170 -2.54 18.93 14.30
CA PHE A 170 -1.21 18.40 13.99
C PHE A 170 -0.50 17.84 15.23
N ASP A 171 -0.69 18.47 16.40
CA ASP A 171 -0.16 17.96 17.67
C ASP A 171 -0.72 16.59 18.05
N SER A 172 -2.00 16.31 17.76
CA SER A 172 -2.56 14.98 17.98
C SER A 172 -1.93 13.92 17.06
N ILE A 173 -1.57 14.29 15.84
CA ILE A 173 -0.85 13.41 14.91
C ILE A 173 0.55 13.13 15.45
N LYS A 174 1.29 14.17 15.87
CA LYS A 174 2.63 14.03 16.48
C LYS A 174 2.59 13.13 17.72
N ALA A 175 1.60 13.33 18.59
CA ALA A 175 1.45 12.53 19.81
C ALA A 175 1.17 11.04 19.50
N ASP A 176 0.44 10.72 18.43
CA ASP A 176 0.25 9.32 18.03
C ASP A 176 1.47 8.75 17.32
N PHE A 177 2.11 9.54 16.46
CA PHE A 177 3.29 9.13 15.69
C PHE A 177 4.48 8.78 16.60
N THR A 178 4.69 9.54 17.67
CA THR A 178 5.79 9.32 18.65
C THR A 178 5.63 8.06 19.48
N LYS A 179 4.43 7.45 19.53
CA LYS A 179 4.20 6.17 20.22
C LYS A 179 4.69 4.96 19.42
N LEU A 180 4.99 5.16 18.13
CA LEU A 180 5.42 4.11 17.23
C LEU A 180 6.92 3.84 17.40
N ASP A 181 7.33 2.61 17.09
CA ASP A 181 8.75 2.27 16.97
C ASP A 181 9.39 2.95 15.75
N ASP A 182 10.73 2.94 15.68
CA ASP A 182 11.49 3.64 14.62
C ASP A 182 11.15 3.11 13.22
N GLU A 183 10.97 1.79 13.08
CA GLU A 183 10.62 1.12 11.83
C GLU A 183 9.28 1.64 11.30
N ARG A 184 8.25 1.65 12.15
CA ARG A 184 6.91 2.13 11.81
C ARG A 184 6.89 3.62 11.49
N ARG A 185 7.66 4.43 12.22
CA ARG A 185 7.80 5.86 11.91
C ARG A 185 8.37 6.06 10.51
N GLY A 186 9.44 5.35 10.16
CA GLY A 186 10.04 5.39 8.82
C GLY A 186 9.07 4.95 7.72
N GLU A 187 8.34 3.86 7.95
CA GLU A 187 7.34 3.35 7.00
C GLU A 187 6.20 4.35 6.74
N ILE A 188 5.72 5.04 7.78
CA ILE A 188 4.70 6.10 7.65
C ILE A 188 5.26 7.31 6.91
N VAL A 189 6.47 7.77 7.25
CA VAL A 189 7.13 8.88 6.53
C VAL A 189 7.26 8.54 5.04
N GLY A 190 7.69 7.33 4.72
CA GLY A 190 7.74 6.84 3.34
C GLY A 190 6.37 6.80 2.65
N ALA A 191 5.33 6.34 3.34
CA ALA A 191 3.97 6.28 2.79
C ALA A 191 3.40 7.68 2.48
N ILE A 192 3.55 8.62 3.41
CA ILE A 192 3.13 10.01 3.24
C ILE A 192 3.94 10.67 2.13
N GLY A 193 5.26 10.50 2.13
CA GLY A 193 6.16 11.06 1.11
C GLY A 193 5.74 10.67 -0.31
N ARG A 194 5.36 9.40 -0.54
CA ARG A 194 4.84 8.93 -1.84
C ARG A 194 3.60 9.69 -2.30
N GLN A 195 2.69 10.01 -1.39
CA GLN A 195 1.50 10.79 -1.74
C GLN A 195 1.83 12.26 -2.01
N LEU A 196 2.71 12.86 -1.18
CA LEU A 196 3.14 14.24 -1.35
C LEU A 196 3.84 14.50 -2.69
N ARG A 197 4.53 13.51 -3.26
CA ARG A 197 5.17 13.63 -4.58
C ARG A 197 4.20 13.98 -5.70
N ARG A 198 2.93 13.57 -5.57
CA ARG A 198 1.86 13.81 -6.55
C ARG A 198 0.88 14.91 -6.11
N SER A 199 1.13 15.52 -4.95
CA SER A 199 0.25 16.51 -4.36
C SER A 199 0.55 17.90 -4.88
N VAL A 200 -0.49 18.69 -5.13
CA VAL A 200 -0.39 20.14 -5.37
C VAL A 200 0.10 20.90 -4.12
N HIS A 201 0.00 20.29 -2.93
CA HIS A 201 0.45 20.86 -1.66
C HIS A 201 1.84 20.38 -1.24
N ARG A 202 2.67 19.92 -2.18
CA ARG A 202 3.96 19.27 -1.89
C ARG A 202 4.87 20.07 -0.96
N GLU A 203 5.02 21.38 -1.18
CA GLU A 203 5.94 22.21 -0.39
C GLU A 203 5.50 22.32 1.07
N ARG A 204 4.23 22.69 1.30
CA ARG A 204 3.64 22.74 2.64
C ARG A 204 3.62 21.36 3.30
N GLY A 205 3.31 20.32 2.53
CA GLY A 205 3.33 18.93 2.98
C GLY A 205 4.72 18.46 3.38
N ALA A 206 5.76 18.83 2.64
CA ALA A 206 7.13 18.50 2.97
C ALA A 206 7.57 19.17 4.29
N ALA A 207 7.17 20.43 4.51
CA ALA A 207 7.45 21.11 5.78
C ALA A 207 6.78 20.39 6.98
N LEU A 208 5.49 20.05 6.87
CA LEU A 208 4.81 19.31 7.93
C LEU A 208 5.37 17.89 8.11
N LEU A 209 5.77 17.22 7.03
CA LEU A 209 6.38 15.89 7.11
C LEU A 209 7.73 15.95 7.84
N ARG A 210 8.55 16.99 7.60
CA ARG A 210 9.79 17.22 8.36
C ARG A 210 9.52 17.47 9.84
N GLU A 211 8.53 18.30 10.16
CA GLU A 211 8.15 18.53 11.57
C GLU A 211 7.67 17.24 12.25
N LEU A 212 6.88 16.42 11.54
CA LEU A 212 6.42 15.12 12.04
C LEU A 212 7.59 14.15 12.26
N ALA A 213 8.49 14.04 11.28
CA ALA A 213 9.67 13.20 11.33
C ALA A 213 10.59 13.59 12.49
N ALA A 214 10.89 14.88 12.63
CA ALA A 214 11.69 15.41 13.72
C ALA A 214 11.07 15.14 15.10
N ALA A 215 9.74 15.28 15.23
CA ALA A 215 9.04 14.95 16.48
C ALA A 215 9.20 13.48 16.85
N GLY A 216 9.27 12.59 15.86
CA GLY A 216 9.57 11.18 16.02
C GLY A 216 11.05 10.84 15.87
N GLY A 217 12.00 11.76 16.06
CA GLY A 217 13.43 11.44 16.07
C GLY A 217 14.03 10.94 14.74
N LEU A 218 13.33 11.11 13.62
CA LEU A 218 13.86 10.82 12.28
C LEU A 218 14.59 12.04 11.72
N GLY A 219 15.56 11.79 10.84
CA GLY A 219 16.39 12.83 10.24
C GLY A 219 15.79 13.42 8.95
N ASP A 220 16.36 14.53 8.49
CA ASP A 220 15.99 15.13 7.19
C ASP A 220 16.27 14.16 6.03
N ASP A 221 17.32 13.33 6.14
CA ASP A 221 17.65 12.30 5.14
C ASP A 221 16.50 11.29 4.92
N ASP A 222 15.80 10.90 6.00
CA ASP A 222 14.65 9.99 5.92
C ASP A 222 13.49 10.63 5.13
N VAL A 223 13.26 11.92 5.38
CA VAL A 223 12.21 12.68 4.71
C VAL A 223 12.58 12.97 3.26
N ASP A 224 13.82 13.32 3.00
CA ASP A 224 14.33 13.58 1.66
C ASP A 224 14.28 12.30 0.82
N ALA A 225 14.64 11.13 1.38
CA ALA A 225 14.43 9.85 0.72
C ALA A 225 12.94 9.57 0.44
N ALA A 226 12.06 9.85 1.41
CA ALA A 226 10.61 9.70 1.23
C ALA A 226 10.03 10.67 0.19
N LEU A 227 10.64 11.83 -0.03
CA LEU A 227 10.23 12.81 -1.05
C LEU A 227 10.95 12.60 -2.39
N ALA A 228 12.08 11.89 -2.40
CA ALA A 228 12.88 11.58 -3.57
C ALA A 228 12.45 10.24 -4.19
N ALA A 229 11.66 10.29 -5.26
CA ALA A 229 11.87 9.36 -6.36
C ALA A 229 11.43 10.01 -7.68
N LYS A 230 12.24 9.74 -8.69
CA LYS A 230 11.94 9.94 -10.10
C LYS A 230 10.71 9.12 -10.47
N SER A 231 9.87 9.68 -11.33
CA SER A 231 8.99 8.91 -12.19
C SER A 231 9.87 7.92 -12.95
N GLY A 232 9.90 6.64 -12.52
CA GLY A 232 10.29 5.56 -13.41
C GLY A 232 9.33 5.59 -14.57
N SER A 233 9.85 6.02 -15.72
CA SER A 233 9.15 5.98 -17.01
C SER A 233 9.06 4.54 -17.47
#